data_AF-A0A2I0Q967-F1
#
_entry.id   AF-A0A2I0Q967-F1
#
_cell.length_a   1.000
_cell.length_b   1.000
_cell.length_c   1.000
_cell.angle_alpha   90.00
_cell.angle_beta   90.00
_cell.angle_gamma   90.00
#
_symmetry.space_group_name_H-M   'P 1'
#
loop_
_entity.id
_entity.type
_entity.pdbx_description
1 polymer ?
#
loop_
_entity_poly.entity_id
_entity_poly.type
_entity_poly.pdbx_seq_one_letter_code
_entity_poly.pdbx_strand_id
1 'polypeptide(L)'
;TVVAQASSVNVKLGANHPNVKVIVESGASSVKVQVPKNMKCIVKKDNVLSSFSVKGLKKQEDGTFISTETTKTVGVIEISIAADVSSVDIVRY
;
A
#
# COMPACT_ATOMS: atom_id res chain seq x y z
N THR A 1 -10.46 -6.46 -1.55
CA THR A 1 -10.96 -5.07 -1.46
C THR A 1 -11.21 -4.74 -0.01
N VAL A 2 -10.72 -3.60 0.47
CA VAL A 2 -10.94 -3.12 1.84
C VAL A 2 -11.69 -1.80 1.74
N VAL A 3 -12.96 -1.80 2.14
CA VAL A 3 -13.77 -0.60 2.29
C VAL A 3 -13.86 -0.28 3.78
N ALA A 4 -13.48 0.93 4.17
CA ALA A 4 -13.52 1.32 5.58
C ALA A 4 -14.03 2.75 5.72
N GLN A 5 -14.93 2.98 6.68
CA GLN A 5 -15.36 4.32 7.10
C GLN A 5 -15.01 4.43 8.59
N ALA A 6 -13.73 4.64 8.88
CA ALA A 6 -13.20 4.64 10.24
C ALA A 6 -12.10 5.70 10.35
N SER A 7 -11.96 6.35 11.50
CA SER A 7 -10.90 7.35 11.70
C SER A 7 -9.49 6.77 11.49
N SER A 8 -9.31 5.46 11.73
CA SER A 8 -8.06 4.75 11.50
C SER A 8 -8.28 3.31 11.02
N VAL A 9 -7.45 2.86 10.08
CA VAL A 9 -7.49 1.52 9.51
C VAL A 9 -6.09 0.92 9.52
N ASN A 10 -5.92 -0.28 10.08
CA ASN A 10 -4.64 -0.99 10.06
C ASN A 10 -4.79 -2.35 9.35
N VAL A 11 -4.13 -2.51 8.20
CA VAL A 11 -4.16 -3.73 7.39
C VAL A 11 -2.79 -4.38 7.41
N LYS A 12 -2.72 -5.66 7.77
CA LYS A 12 -1.50 -6.47 7.72
C LYS A 12 -1.65 -7.58 6.67
N LEU A 13 -0.81 -7.55 5.66
CA LEU A 13 -0.82 -8.51 4.56
C LEU A 13 0.11 -9.68 4.87
N GLY A 14 -0.35 -10.90 4.62
CA GLY A 14 0.45 -12.12 4.75
C GLY A 14 1.15 -12.49 3.44
N ALA A 15 2.23 -13.27 3.55
CA ALA A 15 3.05 -13.65 2.39
C ALA A 15 2.62 -14.96 1.69
N ASN A 16 1.40 -15.45 1.96
CA ASN A 16 0.98 -16.80 1.55
C ASN A 16 0.32 -16.87 0.16
N HIS A 17 0.15 -15.74 -0.53
CA HIS A 17 -0.57 -15.65 -1.80
C HIS A 17 0.28 -15.01 -2.89
N PRO A 18 0.43 -15.61 -4.07
CA PRO A 18 1.34 -15.11 -5.10
C PRO A 18 0.90 -13.78 -5.71
N ASN A 19 -0.41 -13.46 -5.70
CA ASN A 19 -0.95 -12.20 -6.21
C ASN A 19 -2.03 -11.67 -5.25
N VAL A 20 -1.80 -10.49 -4.68
CA VAL A 20 -2.74 -9.85 -3.76
C VAL A 20 -3.07 -8.46 -4.27
N LYS A 21 -4.35 -8.20 -4.49
CA LYS A 21 -4.84 -6.86 -4.86
C LYS A 21 -5.56 -6.24 -3.67
N VAL A 22 -5.02 -5.13 -3.18
CA VAL A 22 -5.58 -4.32 -2.10
C VAL A 22 -6.09 -3.03 -2.71
N ILE A 23 -7.39 -2.82 -2.62
CA ILE A 23 -8.02 -1.56 -3.00
C ILE A 23 -8.45 -0.93 -1.69
N VAL A 24 -7.95 0.28 -1.43
CA VAL A 24 -8.29 1.10 -0.26
C VAL A 24 -9.23 2.19 -0.75
N GLU A 25 -10.51 1.98 -0.51
CA GLU A 25 -11.59 2.92 -0.78
C GLU A 25 -12.15 3.34 0.58
N SER A 26 -11.84 4.55 1.03
CA SER A 26 -12.09 4.90 2.42
C SER A 26 -12.07 6.40 2.66
N GLY A 27 -13.14 6.93 3.28
CA GLY A 27 -13.14 8.22 3.96
C GLY A 27 -12.44 8.17 5.33
N ALA A 28 -11.45 7.29 5.48
CA ALA A 28 -10.65 7.20 6.70
C ALA A 28 -9.63 8.31 6.78
N SER A 29 -9.50 8.89 7.97
CA SER A 29 -8.49 9.92 8.24
C SER A 29 -7.07 9.36 8.18
N SER A 30 -6.86 8.07 8.48
CA SER A 30 -5.53 7.45 8.44
C SER A 30 -5.58 5.96 8.11
N VAL A 31 -4.76 5.53 7.14
CA VAL A 31 -4.64 4.12 6.74
C VAL A 31 -3.19 3.67 6.87
N LYS A 32 -2.98 2.57 7.59
CA LYS A 32 -1.69 1.91 7.72
C LYS A 32 -1.69 0.54 7.06
N VAL A 33 -0.76 0.31 6.14
CA VAL A 33 -0.62 -0.98 5.45
C VAL A 33 0.74 -1.59 5.74
N GLN A 34 0.74 -2.79 6.31
CA GLN A 34 1.93 -3.55 6.64
C GLN A 34 2.13 -4.65 5.60
N VAL A 35 3.26 -4.58 4.90
CA VAL A 35 3.60 -5.46 3.78
C VAL A 35 4.85 -6.27 4.16
N PRO A 36 4.89 -7.58 3.94
CA PRO A 36 6.08 -8.36 4.25
C PRO A 36 7.20 -8.08 3.25
N LYS A 37 8.46 -8.02 3.71
CA LYS A 37 9.63 -7.70 2.86
C LYS A 37 9.91 -8.71 1.74
N ASN A 38 9.44 -9.94 1.88
CA ASN A 38 9.60 -11.01 0.89
C ASN A 38 8.60 -10.93 -0.29
N MET A 39 7.74 -9.91 -0.33
CA MET A 39 6.81 -9.67 -1.44
C MET A 39 7.09 -8.35 -2.13
N LYS A 40 6.92 -8.34 -3.45
CA LYS A 40 6.98 -7.11 -4.25
C LYS A 40 5.73 -6.31 -3.97
N CYS A 41 5.90 -5.06 -3.54
CA CYS A 41 4.79 -4.15 -3.29
C CYS A 41 4.79 -3.04 -4.33
N ILE A 42 3.64 -2.83 -4.97
CA ILE A 42 3.39 -1.79 -5.95
C ILE A 42 2.25 -0.95 -5.42
N VAL A 43 2.47 0.34 -5.25
CA VAL A 43 1.49 1.28 -4.72
C VAL A 43 1.14 2.29 -5.79
N LYS A 44 -0.13 2.31 -6.15
CA LYS A 44 -0.75 3.30 -7.02
C LYS A 44 -1.60 4.20 -6.14
N LYS A 45 -1.31 5.50 -6.17
CA LYS A 45 -2.05 6.50 -5.42
C LYS A 45 -2.65 7.52 -6.36
N ASP A 46 -3.84 7.99 -6.05
CA ASP A 46 -4.36 9.21 -6.64
C ASP A 46 -3.65 10.44 -6.06
N ASN A 47 -3.64 11.54 -6.82
CA ASN A 47 -2.84 12.71 -6.45
C ASN A 47 -3.46 13.57 -5.34
N VAL A 48 -4.64 13.20 -4.85
CA VAL A 48 -5.49 13.98 -3.93
C VAL A 48 -5.18 13.73 -2.45
N LEU A 49 -4.22 12.86 -2.14
CA LEU A 49 -3.86 12.53 -0.75
C LEU A 49 -3.14 13.69 -0.05
N SER A 50 -3.63 14.07 1.13
CA SER A 50 -3.03 15.17 1.92
C SER A 50 -1.66 14.80 2.50
N SER A 51 -1.49 13.55 2.94
CA SER A 51 -0.20 13.05 3.44
C SER A 51 0.06 11.62 2.99
N PHE A 52 1.26 11.37 2.47
CA PHE A 52 1.66 10.05 1.97
C PHE A 52 3.08 9.72 2.41
N SER A 53 3.21 8.68 3.23
CA SER A 53 4.48 8.20 3.75
C SER A 53 4.70 6.76 3.31
N VAL A 54 5.84 6.52 2.65
CA VAL A 54 6.26 5.18 2.22
C VAL A 54 7.67 4.92 2.69
N LYS A 55 7.87 3.79 3.39
CA LYS A 55 9.20 3.35 3.81
C LYS A 55 9.62 2.09 3.04
N GLY A 56 10.75 2.20 2.33
CA GLY A 56 11.30 1.09 1.55
C GLY A 56 10.62 0.88 0.18
N LEU A 57 9.95 1.93 -0.33
CA LEU A 57 9.48 2.01 -1.71
C LEU A 57 10.18 3.16 -2.44
N LYS A 58 10.47 2.95 -3.71
CA LYS A 58 10.99 3.97 -4.63
C LYS A 58 9.85 4.48 -5.50
N LYS A 59 9.72 5.80 -5.60
CA LYS A 59 8.86 6.45 -6.58
C LYS A 59 9.42 6.20 -7.98
N GLN A 60 8.56 5.76 -8.88
CA GLN A 60 8.82 5.59 -10.30
C GLN A 60 8.44 6.87 -11.06
N GLU A 61 8.92 6.98 -12.30
CA GLU A 61 8.62 8.13 -13.17
C GLU A 61 7.12 8.26 -13.49
N ASP A 62 6.40 7.13 -13.55
CA ASP A 62 4.95 7.08 -13.78
C ASP A 62 4.12 7.50 -12.54
N GLY A 63 4.78 7.86 -11.44
CA GLY A 63 4.13 8.27 -10.19
C GLY A 63 3.73 7.11 -9.28
N THR A 64 3.98 5.85 -9.67
CA THR A 64 3.79 4.68 -8.81
C THR A 64 4.95 4.52 -7.83
N PHE A 65 4.72 3.82 -6.73
CA PHE A 65 5.76 3.51 -5.75
C PHE A 65 5.98 2.00 -5.72
N ILE A 66 7.20 1.57 -6.04
CA ILE A 66 7.55 0.16 -6.11
C ILE A 66 8.59 -0.15 -5.06
N SER A 67 8.36 -1.24 -4.34
CA SER A 67 9.26 -1.75 -3.34
C SER A 67 10.53 -2.28 -3.99
N THR A 68 11.70 -1.98 -3.43
CA THR A 68 12.96 -2.57 -3.91
C THR A 68 12.86 -4.08 -3.80
N GLU A 69 12.92 -4.78 -4.93
CA GLU A 69 12.79 -6.24 -4.97
C GLU A 69 13.98 -6.90 -4.26
N THR A 70 13.66 -7.91 -3.45
CA THR A 70 14.65 -8.84 -2.92
C THR A 70 14.70 -10.03 -3.84
N THR A 71 15.86 -10.65 -4.03
CA THR A 71 16.07 -11.83 -4.92
C THR A 71 15.17 -13.05 -4.65
N LYS A 72 14.34 -13.02 -3.60
CA LYS A 72 13.35 -14.05 -3.24
C LYS A 72 11.94 -13.44 -3.09
N THR A 73 11.43 -12.81 -4.14
CA THR A 73 10.04 -12.35 -4.19
C THR A 73 9.11 -13.57 -4.30
N VAL A 74 8.29 -13.85 -3.27
CA VAL A 74 7.32 -14.97 -3.28
C VAL A 74 5.98 -14.63 -3.92
N GLY A 75 5.74 -13.34 -4.17
CA GLY A 75 4.51 -12.85 -4.78
C GLY A 75 4.48 -11.33 -4.89
N VAL A 76 3.42 -10.83 -5.53
CA VAL A 76 3.19 -9.41 -5.80
C VAL A 76 1.95 -8.92 -5.05
N ILE A 77 2.09 -7.78 -4.40
CA ILE A 77 1.02 -7.03 -3.75
C ILE A 77 0.83 -5.73 -4.51
N GLU A 78 -0.33 -5.56 -5.13
CA GLU A 78 -0.75 -4.29 -5.72
C GLU A 78 -1.70 -3.57 -4.78
N ILE A 79 -1.33 -2.36 -4.36
CA ILE A 79 -2.11 -1.49 -3.49
C ILE A 79 -2.59 -0.30 -4.33
N SER A 80 -3.89 -0.15 -4.45
CA SER A 80 -4.53 1.02 -5.07
C SER A 80 -5.22 1.84 -3.99
N ILE A 81 -4.86 3.11 -3.88
CA ILE A 81 -5.40 4.05 -2.90
C ILE A 81 -6.28 5.05 -3.62
N ALA A 82 -7.55 5.10 -3.26
CA ALA A 82 -8.51 6.07 -3.78
C ALA A 82 -8.29 7.47 -3.17
N ALA A 83 -8.77 8.50 -3.87
CA ALA A 83 -8.56 9.92 -3.55
C ALA A 83 -9.14 10.39 -2.20
N ASP A 84 -10.02 9.62 -1.55
CA ASP A 84 -10.76 10.05 -0.36
C ASP A 84 -10.02 9.85 0.98
N VAL A 85 -8.74 9.45 0.94
CA VAL A 85 -7.96 9.16 2.15
C VAL A 85 -7.10 10.36 2.57
N SER A 86 -7.16 10.76 3.84
CA SER A 86 -6.37 11.92 4.31
C SER A 86 -4.88 11.59 4.52
N SER A 87 -4.56 10.41 5.07
CA SER A 87 -3.18 9.98 5.32
C SER A 87 -2.98 8.50 5.08
N VAL A 88 -1.89 8.15 4.39
CA VAL A 88 -1.49 6.74 4.19
C VAL A 88 -0.04 6.51 4.61
N ASP A 89 0.16 5.48 5.43
CA ASP A 89 1.47 5.00 5.85
C ASP A 89 1.66 3.54 5.43
N ILE A 90 2.67 3.29 4.60
CA ILE A 90 3.01 1.94 4.13
C ILE A 90 4.37 1.54 4.69
N VAL A 91 4.37 0.45 5.46
CA VAL A 91 5.55 -0.06 6.17
C VAL A 91 5.84 -1.48 5.76
N ARG A 92 7.11 -1.76 5.43
CA ARG A 92 7.59 -3.11 5.16
C ARG A 92 8.17 -3.75 6.43
N TYR A 93 7.71 -4.95 6.79
CA TYR A 93 8.20 -5.71 7.97
C TYR A 93 9.03 -6.93 7.58
#